data_AF-A0A538R1A0-F1
#
_entry.id   AF-A0A538R1A0-F1
#
_cell.length_a   1.000
_cell.length_b   1.000
_cell.length_c   1.000
_cell.angle_alpha   90.00
_cell.angle_beta   90.00
_cell.angle_gamma   90.00
#
_symmetry.space_group_name_H-M   'P 1'
#
loop_
_entity.id
_entity.type
_entity.pdbx_description
1 polymer ?
#
loop_
_entity_poly.entity_id
_entity_poly.type
_entity_poly.pdbx_seq_one_letter_code
_entity_poly.pdbx_strand_id
1 'polypeptide(L)'
;MLVVAKRTKLLGAIVEAQLRTEERKRYTWPHYATGARARHECPFLVLVIALDAAVARWARQPIDLGFGSVFRPHVIGPEGIPMLTDADDAARNLPMAAMSV
;
A
#
# COMPACT_ATOMS: atom_id res chain seq x y z
N MET A 1 -0.57 -7.62 -4.52
CA MET A 1 0.57 -8.09 -5.37
C MET A 1 1.86 -8.01 -4.56
N LEU A 2 2.72 -9.03 -4.60
CA LEU A 2 4.03 -9.03 -3.93
C LEU A 2 5.11 -8.55 -4.90
N VAL A 3 5.88 -7.54 -4.53
CA VAL A 3 7.01 -7.04 -5.32
C VAL A 3 8.31 -7.20 -4.53
N VAL A 4 9.31 -7.82 -5.15
CA VAL A 4 10.66 -8.02 -4.59
C VAL A 4 11.69 -7.59 -5.63
N ALA A 5 12.45 -6.53 -5.36
CA ALA A 5 13.54 -6.10 -6.23
C ALA A 5 14.80 -6.98 -5.99
N LYS A 6 15.40 -7.54 -7.05
CA LYS A 6 16.63 -8.34 -6.97
C LYS A 6 17.86 -7.55 -7.40
N ARG A 7 18.63 -7.07 -6.42
CA ARG A 7 20.11 -7.06 -6.30
C ARG A 7 20.37 -6.61 -4.86
N THR A 8 20.61 -7.59 -3.97
CA THR A 8 20.50 -7.46 -2.49
C THR A 8 19.05 -7.15 -2.08
N LYS A 9 18.41 -7.98 -1.24
CA LYS A 9 16.99 -7.76 -0.88
C LYS A 9 16.87 -6.53 0.04
N LEU A 10 16.77 -5.34 -0.53
CA LEU A 10 16.75 -4.08 0.21
C LEU A 10 15.39 -3.83 0.91
N LEU A 11 14.28 -4.18 0.25
CA LEU A 11 12.92 -3.99 0.74
C LEU A 11 11.91 -4.80 -0.10
N GLY A 12 10.92 -5.41 0.52
CA GLY A 12 9.75 -6.00 -0.13
C GLY A 12 8.48 -5.21 0.15
N ALA A 13 7.49 -5.32 -0.74
CA ALA A 13 6.21 -4.66 -0.57
C ALA A 13 5.03 -5.58 -0.87
N ILE A 14 4.00 -5.48 -0.02
CA ILE A 14 2.67 -6.04 -0.25
C ILE A 14 1.78 -4.90 -0.70
N VAL A 15 1.34 -4.93 -1.96
CA VAL A 15 0.50 -3.89 -2.54
C VAL A 15 -0.97 -4.27 -2.41
N GLU A 16 -1.76 -3.39 -1.80
CA GLU A 16 -3.20 -3.51 -1.54
C GLU A 16 -3.92 -2.29 -2.11
N ALA A 17 -4.90 -2.51 -3.00
CA ALA A 17 -5.84 -1.46 -3.39
C ALA A 17 -7.01 -1.46 -2.40
N GLN A 18 -7.27 -0.32 -1.75
CA GLN A 18 -8.32 -0.18 -0.75
C GLN A 18 -9.41 0.77 -1.24
N LEU A 19 -10.59 0.22 -1.46
CA LEU A 19 -11.74 0.96 -2.01
C LEU A 19 -12.68 1.50 -0.94
N ARG A 20 -12.62 0.96 0.28
CA ARG A 20 -13.45 1.33 1.42
C ARG A 20 -12.73 1.07 2.74
N THR A 21 -13.20 1.65 3.82
CA THR A 21 -12.69 1.34 5.16
C THR A 21 -13.04 -0.09 5.56
N GLU A 22 -12.06 -0.86 6.04
CA GLU A 22 -12.26 -2.25 6.48
C GLU A 22 -11.48 -2.54 7.76
N GLU A 23 -12.15 -2.48 8.92
CA GLU A 23 -11.49 -2.59 10.24
C GLU A 23 -10.63 -3.84 10.40
N ARG A 24 -11.00 -4.96 9.76
CA ARG A 24 -10.20 -6.19 9.78
C ARG A 24 -8.78 -5.98 9.23
N LYS A 25 -8.57 -5.03 8.31
CA LYS A 25 -7.26 -4.72 7.73
C LYS A 25 -6.26 -4.18 8.76
N ARG A 26 -6.74 -3.56 9.85
CA ARG A 26 -5.90 -3.18 10.99
C ARG A 26 -5.16 -4.37 11.60
N TYR A 27 -5.71 -5.57 11.50
CA TYR A 27 -5.08 -6.79 11.99
C TYR A 27 -4.37 -7.58 10.88
N THR A 28 -4.86 -7.56 9.64
CA THR A 28 -4.25 -8.35 8.55
C THR A 28 -3.00 -7.69 7.97
N TRP A 29 -2.96 -6.36 7.83
CA TRP A 29 -1.79 -5.68 7.26
C TRP A 29 -0.50 -5.91 8.07
N PRO A 30 -0.49 -5.77 9.42
CA PRO A 30 0.68 -6.12 10.20
C PRO A 30 1.09 -7.58 10.02
N HIS A 31 0.13 -8.51 10.04
CA HIS A 31 0.37 -9.94 9.85
C HIS A 31 1.01 -10.24 8.48
N TYR A 32 0.54 -9.60 7.41
CA TYR A 32 1.09 -9.78 6.07
C TYR A 32 2.55 -9.32 6.00
N ALA A 33 2.86 -8.11 6.50
CA ALA A 33 4.23 -7.60 6.50
C ALA A 33 5.19 -8.45 7.34
N THR A 34 4.78 -8.87 8.53
CA THR A 34 5.64 -9.68 9.42
C THR A 34 5.84 -11.10 8.87
N GLY A 35 4.78 -11.71 8.33
CA GLY A 35 4.86 -13.02 7.67
C GLY A 35 5.76 -12.99 6.44
N ALA A 36 5.63 -11.97 5.60
CA ALA A 36 6.49 -11.81 4.42
C ALA A 36 7.96 -11.52 4.79
N ARG A 37 8.19 -10.67 5.80
CA ARG A 37 9.53 -10.44 6.37
C ARG A 37 10.16 -11.76 6.82
N ALA A 38 9.42 -12.58 7.59
CA ALA A 38 9.92 -13.87 8.07
C ALA A 38 10.26 -14.83 6.92
N ARG A 39 9.42 -14.88 5.88
CA ARG A 39 9.62 -15.76 4.72
C ARG A 39 10.78 -15.32 3.84
N HIS A 40 10.98 -14.02 3.67
CA HIS A 40 11.91 -13.47 2.68
C HIS A 40 13.20 -12.91 3.29
N GLU A 41 13.27 -12.83 4.62
CA GLU A 41 14.44 -12.37 5.39
C GLU A 41 14.92 -10.97 4.99
N CYS A 42 13.97 -10.08 4.68
CA CYS A 42 14.23 -8.67 4.41
C CYS A 42 13.09 -7.78 4.94
N PRO A 43 13.31 -6.46 5.10
CA PRO A 43 12.25 -5.55 5.49
C PRO A 43 11.06 -5.63 4.53
N PHE A 44 9.85 -5.51 5.07
CA PHE A 44 8.61 -5.51 4.30
C PHE A 44 7.69 -4.38 4.74
N LEU A 45 7.05 -3.72 3.77
CA LEU A 45 5.97 -2.77 4.01
C LEU A 45 4.66 -3.24 3.37
N VAL A 46 3.55 -2.70 3.87
CA VAL A 46 2.27 -2.73 3.16
C VAL A 46 2.09 -1.38 2.47
N LEU A 47 1.96 -1.42 1.15
CA LEU A 47 1.65 -0.28 0.31
C LEU A 47 0.15 -0.29 0.04
N VAL A 48 -0.57 0.67 0.60
CA VAL A 48 -2.01 0.83 0.40
C VAL A 48 -2.23 1.92 -0.64
N ILE A 49 -2.98 1.60 -1.69
CA ILE A 49 -3.43 2.54 -2.71
C ILE A 49 -4.90 2.82 -2.42
N ALA A 50 -5.25 4.06 -2.09
CA ALA A 50 -6.61 4.47 -1.77
C ALA A 50 -6.98 5.69 -2.61
N LEU A 51 -7.98 5.55 -3.48
CA LEU A 51 -8.42 6.65 -4.37
C LEU A 51 -9.37 7.62 -3.66
N ASP A 52 -10.10 7.14 -2.66
CA ASP A 52 -10.94 8.00 -1.82
C ASP A 52 -10.11 8.62 -0.68
N ALA A 53 -10.23 9.94 -0.52
CA ALA A 53 -9.46 10.68 0.48
C ALA A 53 -9.81 10.29 1.93
N ALA A 54 -11.06 9.90 2.21
CA ALA A 54 -11.45 9.43 3.55
C ALA A 54 -10.87 8.04 3.83
N VAL A 55 -10.87 7.14 2.85
CA VAL A 55 -10.22 5.83 2.94
C VAL A 55 -8.71 6.00 3.13
N ALA A 56 -8.06 6.91 2.39
CA ALA A 56 -6.64 7.19 2.56
C ALA A 56 -6.31 7.72 3.98
N ARG A 57 -7.11 8.66 4.50
CA ARG A 57 -6.95 9.17 5.89
C ARG A 57 -7.14 8.09 6.94
N TRP A 58 -8.11 7.20 6.75
CA TRP A 58 -8.34 6.06 7.64
C TRP A 58 -7.17 5.06 7.56
N ALA A 59 -6.70 4.74 6.34
CA ALA A 59 -5.59 3.82 6.14
C ALA A 59 -4.27 4.34 6.72
N ARG A 60 -4.05 5.66 6.73
CA ARG A 60 -2.87 6.30 7.33
C ARG A 60 -2.83 6.22 8.85
N GLN A 61 -3.93 5.85 9.51
CA GLN A 61 -3.97 5.78 10.97
C GLN A 61 -3.00 4.71 11.48
N PRO A 62 -2.15 5.04 12.48
CA PRO A 62 -1.28 4.04 13.09
C PRO A 62 -2.09 2.89 13.68
N ILE A 63 -1.52 1.70 13.62
CA ILE A 63 -2.09 0.48 14.18
C ILE A 63 -1.26 0.12 15.42
N ASP A 64 -1.87 0.25 16.58
CA ASP A 64 -1.27 -0.19 17.84
C ASP A 64 -1.24 -1.73 17.90
N LEU A 65 -0.06 -2.29 18.14
CA LEU A 65 0.16 -3.73 18.30
C LEU A 65 0.41 -4.11 19.78
N GLY A 66 0.34 -3.15 20.70
CA GLY A 66 0.65 -3.30 22.10
C GLY A 66 2.13 -3.07 22.43
N PHE A 67 2.43 -2.83 23.70
CA PHE A 67 3.80 -2.67 24.23
C PHE A 67 4.66 -1.63 23.49
N GLY A 68 4.05 -0.54 23.04
CA GLY A 68 4.75 0.53 22.30
C GLY A 68 5.08 0.17 20.85
N SER A 69 4.67 -1.00 20.37
CA SER A 69 4.83 -1.40 18.96
C SER A 69 3.69 -0.83 18.13
N VAL A 70 4.04 -0.13 17.05
CA VAL A 70 3.07 0.51 16.15
C VAL A 70 3.40 0.17 14.71
N PHE A 71 2.42 -0.36 13.99
CA PHE A 71 2.51 -0.59 12.56
C PHE A 71 1.95 0.61 11.79
N ARG A 72 2.67 1.03 10.74
CA ARG A 72 2.26 2.11 9.84
C ARG A 72 2.31 1.62 8.39
N PRO A 73 1.15 1.45 7.72
CA PRO A 73 1.16 1.19 6.29
C PRO A 73 1.67 2.44 5.54
N HIS A 74 2.31 2.23 4.39
CA HIS A 74 2.60 3.32 3.46
C HIS A 74 1.38 3.54 2.58
N VAL A 75 0.83 4.75 2.55
CA VAL A 75 -0.42 5.03 1.85
C VAL A 75 -0.18 6.02 0.72
N ILE A 76 -0.56 5.61 -0.49
CA ILE A 76 -0.72 6.49 -1.65
C ILE A 76 -2.21 6.84 -1.71
N GLY A 77 -2.51 8.09 -1.33
CA GLY A 77 -3.84 8.69 -1.47
C GLY A 77 -4.04 9.35 -2.84
N PRO A 78 -5.22 9.90 -3.13
CA PRO A 78 -5.49 10.60 -4.39
C PRO A 78 -4.52 11.75 -4.67
N GLU A 79 -3.99 12.41 -3.63
CA GLU A 79 -2.99 13.48 -3.76
C GLU A 79 -1.65 13.02 -4.35
N GLY A 80 -1.35 11.71 -4.29
CA GLY A 80 -0.12 11.12 -4.82
C GLY A 80 -0.30 10.49 -6.20
N ILE A 81 -1.49 10.52 -6.77
CA ILE A 81 -1.82 9.89 -8.06
C ILE A 81 -2.04 11.02 -9.07
N PRO A 82 -1.16 11.18 -10.08
CA PRO A 82 -1.38 12.17 -11.13
C PRO A 82 -2.69 11.86 -11.84
N MET A 83 -3.59 12.84 -11.90
CA MET A 83 -4.81 12.72 -12.69
C MET A 83 -4.42 12.68 -14.17
N LEU A 84 -4.59 11.52 -14.80
CA LEU A 84 -4.36 11.35 -16.23
C LEU A 84 -5.59 11.86 -16.96
N THR A 85 -5.48 13.07 -17.51
CA THR A 85 -6.56 13.75 -18.24
C THR A 85 -6.48 13.56 -19.76
N ASP A 86 -5.36 13.02 -20.26
CA ASP A 86 -5.13 12.71 -21.67
C ASP A 86 -5.27 11.20 -21.93
N ALA A 87 -6.13 10.84 -22.88
CA ALA A 87 -6.39 9.46 -23.28
C ALA A 87 -5.15 8.77 -23.88
N ASP A 88 -4.28 9.50 -24.56
CA ASP A 88 -3.05 8.96 -25.13
C ASP A 88 -2.00 8.68 -24.03
N ASP A 89 -1.94 9.50 -22.98
CA ASP A 89 -1.09 9.25 -21.81
C ASP A 89 -1.63 8.13 -20.92
N ALA A 90 -2.95 8.00 -20.82
CA ALA A 90 -3.60 6.89 -20.15
C ALA A 90 -3.31 5.54 -20.85
N ALA A 91 -3.34 5.52 -22.19
CA ALA A 91 -3.01 4.33 -22.97
C ALA A 91 -1.53 3.92 -22.80
N ARG A 92 -0.62 4.90 -22.65
CA ARG A 92 0.81 4.65 -22.42
C ARG A 92 1.13 4.23 -20.99
N ASN A 93 0.32 4.61 -20.00
CA ASN A 93 0.53 4.35 -18.58
C ASN A 93 -0.65 3.59 -17.95
N LEU A 94 -1.00 2.44 -18.53
CA LEU A 94 -2.10 1.56 -18.10
C LEU A 94 -2.21 1.34 -16.57
N PRO A 95 -1.11 1.07 -15.81
CA PRO A 95 -1.19 0.91 -14.37
C PRO A 95 -1.60 2.19 -13.62
N MET A 96 -1.25 3.36 -14.16
CA MET A 96 -1.59 4.67 -13.59
C MET A 96 -2.98 5.12 -14.03
N ALA A 97 -3.38 4.80 -15.26
CA ALA A 97 -4.72 5.05 -15.78
C ALA A 97 -5.79 4.30 -14.96
N ALA A 98 -5.51 3.06 -14.57
CA ALA A 98 -6.39 2.29 -13.69
C ALA A 98 -6.62 2.92 -12.30
N MET A 99 -5.78 3.88 -11.91
CA MET A 99 -5.85 4.58 -10.62
C MET A 99 -6.38 6.02 -10.75
N SER A 100 -6.65 6.50 -11.96
CA SER A 100 -7.14 7.85 -12.22
C SER A 100 -8.63 7.77 -12.59
N VAL A 101 -9.51 8.24 -11.70
CA VAL A 101 -10.98 8.33 -11.91
C VAL A 101 -11.52 9.62 -11.34
#